data_AF-A0A1H3S4L6-F1
#
_entry.id   AF-A0A1H3S4L6-F1
#
_cell.length_a   1.000
_cell.length_b   1.000
_cell.length_c   1.000
_cell.angle_alpha   90.00
_cell.angle_beta   90.00
_cell.angle_gamma   90.00
#
_symmetry.space_group_name_H-M   'P 1'
#
loop_
_entity.id
_entity.type
_entity.pdbx_description
1 polymer ?
#
loop_
_entity_poly.entity_id
_entity_poly.type
_entity_poly.pdbx_seq_one_letter_code
_entity_poly.pdbx_strand_id
1 'polypeptide(L)'
;MLRAAFPDARILATEGTIAELRIQTEPAYLTGFWKKLFPGQIPPVEFPEALDSVHFELEGNELSVIEAGHTDTEGTTSLWVPNLRLIVRGDVVYNATYPYPVETTPEARQNWIAALTRLKALNPRFVVSGHKQPQLGDSPDDIDATIQYLRDVDEIAETSTDALDVGLHRGIHLSERPEVNSGPVSHSRHRPAPPDPSDRVRTSAQPG
;
A
#
# COMPACT_ATOMS: atom_id res chain seq x y z
N MET A 1 5.72 -10.59 -16.96
CA MET A 1 5.88 -11.40 -15.74
C MET A 1 7.34 -11.31 -15.32
N LEU A 2 7.61 -11.13 -14.02
CA LEU A 2 8.96 -10.83 -13.50
C LEU A 2 10.02 -11.84 -13.98
N ARG A 3 9.74 -13.15 -13.87
CA ARG A 3 10.66 -14.22 -14.30
C ARG A 3 10.89 -14.31 -15.81
N ALA A 4 9.97 -13.79 -16.62
CA ALA A 4 10.20 -13.73 -18.07
C ALA A 4 11.28 -12.70 -18.43
N ALA A 5 11.39 -11.62 -17.65
CA ALA A 5 12.42 -10.61 -17.81
C ALA A 5 13.71 -10.95 -17.03
N PHE A 6 13.59 -11.64 -15.90
CA PHE A 6 14.69 -12.02 -15.02
C PHE A 6 14.58 -13.51 -14.62
N PRO A 7 14.99 -14.44 -15.50
CA PRO A 7 14.80 -15.88 -15.28
C PRO A 7 15.49 -16.41 -14.02
N ASP A 8 16.63 -15.83 -13.66
CA ASP A 8 17.44 -16.26 -12.51
C ASP A 8 17.02 -15.57 -11.19
N ALA A 9 16.06 -14.64 -11.24
CA ALA A 9 15.57 -13.96 -10.04
C ALA A 9 14.76 -14.93 -9.16
N ARG A 10 15.10 -14.97 -7.88
CA ARG A 10 14.33 -15.67 -6.84
C ARG A 10 13.29 -14.72 -6.25
N ILE A 11 12.06 -15.20 -6.12
CA ILE A 11 10.99 -14.47 -5.44
C ILE A 11 10.89 -15.06 -4.04
N LEU A 12 11.23 -14.27 -3.02
CA LEU A 12 11.30 -14.71 -1.63
C LEU A 12 10.20 -14.04 -0.80
N ALA A 13 9.64 -14.78 0.15
CA ALA A 13 8.66 -14.24 1.09
C ALA A 13 8.74 -14.97 2.45
N THR A 14 8.22 -14.34 3.50
CA THR A 14 8.04 -15.00 4.79
C THR A 14 6.87 -15.97 4.74
N GLU A 15 6.84 -16.94 5.67
CA GLU A 15 5.71 -17.86 5.82
C GLU A 15 4.39 -17.11 6.05
N GLY A 16 4.41 -16.00 6.79
CA GLY A 16 3.23 -15.14 7.00
C GLY A 16 2.69 -14.56 5.69
N THR A 17 3.56 -13.97 4.87
CA THR A 17 3.19 -13.47 3.54
C THR A 17 2.68 -14.58 2.61
N ILE A 18 3.30 -15.78 2.66
CA ILE A 18 2.85 -16.94 1.87
C ILE A 18 1.47 -17.42 2.33
N ALA A 19 1.18 -17.41 3.63
CA ALA A 19 -0.11 -17.77 4.17
C ALA A 19 -1.22 -16.82 3.65
N GLU A 20 -0.98 -15.50 3.70
CA GLU A 20 -1.91 -14.51 3.15
C GLU A 20 -2.09 -14.66 1.64
N LEU A 21 -1.01 -14.94 0.89
CA LEU A 21 -1.11 -15.22 -0.53
C LEU A 21 -2.04 -16.41 -0.81
N ARG A 22 -1.98 -17.48 -0.01
CA ARG A 22 -2.89 -18.64 -0.18
C ARG A 22 -4.35 -18.20 -0.05
N ILE A 23 -4.67 -17.39 0.96
CA ILE A 23 -6.02 -16.84 1.16
C ILE A 23 -6.45 -16.01 -0.06
N GLN A 24 -5.58 -15.10 -0.53
CA GLN A 24 -5.87 -14.24 -1.69
C GLN A 24 -6.07 -15.02 -3.00
N THR A 25 -5.55 -16.25 -3.09
CA THR A 25 -5.74 -17.15 -4.24
C THR A 25 -7.00 -18.01 -4.16
N GLU A 26 -7.70 -18.05 -3.03
CA GLU A 26 -8.95 -18.80 -2.92
C GLU A 26 -10.01 -18.23 -3.87
N PRO A 27 -10.96 -19.06 -4.36
CA PRO A 27 -11.97 -18.62 -5.33
C PRO A 27 -12.77 -17.39 -4.88
N ALA A 28 -13.03 -17.26 -3.57
CA ALA A 28 -13.74 -16.14 -2.98
C ALA A 28 -13.03 -14.79 -3.23
N TYR A 29 -11.71 -14.76 -3.10
CA TYR A 29 -10.91 -13.55 -3.34
C TYR A 29 -10.50 -13.43 -4.80
N LEU A 30 -9.81 -14.43 -5.35
CA LEU A 30 -9.23 -14.33 -6.70
C LEU A 30 -10.29 -14.13 -7.78
N THR A 31 -11.35 -14.95 -7.76
CA THR A 31 -12.43 -14.86 -8.76
C THR A 31 -13.59 -14.01 -8.27
N GLY A 32 -13.91 -14.09 -6.98
CA GLY A 32 -15.04 -13.37 -6.39
C GLY A 32 -14.81 -11.87 -6.25
N PHE A 33 -13.56 -11.43 -6.09
CA PHE A 33 -13.18 -10.02 -5.89
C PHE A 33 -12.18 -9.53 -6.96
N TRP A 34 -10.95 -10.04 -6.99
CA TRP A 34 -9.85 -9.47 -7.79
C TRP A 34 -10.10 -9.50 -9.30
N LYS A 35 -10.50 -10.64 -9.88
CA LYS A 35 -10.81 -10.73 -11.32
C LYS A 35 -12.05 -9.95 -11.74
N LYS A 36 -12.96 -9.64 -10.81
CA LYS A 36 -14.09 -8.74 -11.10
C LYS A 36 -13.65 -7.28 -11.06
N LEU A 37 -12.81 -6.91 -10.11
CA LEU A 37 -12.27 -5.56 -9.99
C LEU A 37 -11.30 -5.22 -11.14
N PHE A 38 -10.54 -6.22 -11.61
CA PHE A 38 -9.57 -6.09 -12.70
C PHE A 38 -9.80 -7.15 -13.82
N PRO A 39 -10.88 -7.02 -14.61
CA PRO A 39 -11.22 -8.01 -15.64
C PRO A 39 -10.09 -8.18 -16.66
N GLY A 40 -9.64 -9.43 -16.85
CA GLY A 40 -8.61 -9.81 -17.82
C GLY A 40 -7.18 -9.34 -17.50
N GLN A 41 -6.96 -8.70 -16.35
CA GLN A 41 -5.67 -8.11 -15.99
C GLN A 41 -4.90 -8.89 -14.92
N ILE A 42 -5.54 -9.88 -14.28
CA ILE A 42 -4.89 -10.73 -13.26
C ILE A 42 -4.26 -11.95 -13.94
N PRO A 43 -2.91 -12.05 -14.00
CA PRO A 43 -2.24 -13.19 -14.58
C PRO A 43 -2.33 -14.43 -13.66
N PRO A 44 -1.90 -15.62 -14.12
CA PRO A 44 -1.75 -16.78 -13.24
C PRO A 44 -0.87 -16.45 -12.03
N VAL A 45 -1.28 -16.88 -10.85
CA VAL A 45 -0.56 -16.60 -9.61
C VAL A 45 0.64 -17.54 -9.50
N GLU A 46 1.78 -16.95 -9.17
CA GLU A 46 3.02 -17.64 -8.89
C GLU A 46 3.36 -17.50 -7.40
N PHE A 47 3.73 -18.59 -6.75
CA PHE A 47 4.08 -18.57 -5.33
C PHE A 47 5.58 -18.29 -5.14
N PRO A 48 5.94 -17.44 -4.17
CA PRO A 48 7.33 -17.23 -3.79
C PRO A 48 7.90 -18.44 -3.05
N GLU A 49 9.22 -18.52 -3.00
CA GLU A 49 9.96 -19.43 -2.12
C GLU A 49 9.92 -18.88 -0.69
N ALA A 50 9.68 -19.76 0.29
CA ALA A 50 9.78 -19.40 1.70
C ALA A 50 11.22 -19.06 2.07
N LEU A 51 11.39 -18.05 2.91
CA LEU A 51 12.68 -17.74 3.51
C LEU A 51 13.07 -18.81 4.54
N ASP A 52 14.27 -19.38 4.39
CA ASP A 52 14.82 -20.35 5.32
C ASP A 52 15.23 -19.72 6.68
N SER A 53 15.43 -18.40 6.69
CA SER A 53 15.92 -17.62 7.83
C SER A 53 15.40 -16.19 7.74
N VAL A 54 15.26 -15.55 8.91
CA VAL A 54 14.96 -14.10 9.01
C VAL A 54 16.17 -13.23 8.63
N HIS A 55 17.32 -13.84 8.37
CA HIS A 55 18.52 -13.17 7.86
C HIS A 55 18.96 -13.81 6.53
N PHE A 56 19.32 -12.98 5.56
CA PHE A 56 19.92 -13.41 4.30
C PHE A 56 20.87 -12.34 3.76
N GLU A 57 21.75 -12.72 2.84
CA GLU A 57 22.70 -11.80 2.22
C GLU A 57 22.29 -11.41 0.81
N LEU A 58 22.55 -10.15 0.45
CA LEU A 58 22.48 -9.65 -0.92
C LEU A 58 23.69 -8.74 -1.16
N GLU A 59 24.51 -9.11 -2.14
CA GLU A 59 25.69 -8.32 -2.55
C GLU A 59 26.63 -7.96 -1.39
N GLY A 60 26.83 -8.90 -0.46
CA GLY A 60 27.69 -8.71 0.72
C GLY A 60 27.07 -7.85 1.84
N ASN A 61 25.78 -7.51 1.74
CA ASN A 61 25.03 -6.89 2.83
C ASN A 61 24.13 -7.93 3.49
N GLU A 62 24.14 -7.99 4.82
CA GLU A 62 23.13 -8.73 5.57
C GLU A 62 21.81 -7.95 5.59
N LEU A 63 20.72 -8.64 5.29
CA LEU A 63 19.35 -8.16 5.40
C LEU A 63 18.65 -8.95 6.48
N SER A 64 18.00 -8.24 7.40
CA SER A 64 17.18 -8.83 8.46
C SER A 64 15.71 -8.51 8.20
N VAL A 65 14.88 -9.54 8.14
CA VAL A 65 13.43 -9.43 8.10
C VAL A 65 12.92 -9.06 9.49
N ILE A 66 12.06 -8.05 9.55
CA ILE A 66 11.37 -7.60 10.75
C ILE A 66 9.88 -7.77 10.50
N GLU A 67 9.27 -8.66 11.28
CA GLU A 67 7.83 -8.88 11.31
C GLU A 67 7.13 -7.68 11.98
N ALA A 68 6.18 -7.07 11.27
CA ALA A 68 5.37 -5.98 11.79
C ALA A 68 4.02 -6.46 12.35
N GLY A 69 3.62 -7.70 12.05
CA GLY A 69 2.31 -8.25 12.42
C GLY A 69 1.23 -7.72 11.49
N HIS A 70 0.15 -7.17 12.06
CA HIS A 70 -0.90 -6.51 11.29
C HIS A 70 -0.62 -5.00 11.18
N THR A 71 -0.40 -4.49 9.96
CA THR A 71 -0.33 -3.06 9.66
C THR A 71 -1.54 -2.61 8.85
N ASP A 72 -1.38 -2.22 7.60
CA ASP A 72 -2.45 -2.06 6.62
C ASP A 72 -3.07 -3.39 6.19
N THR A 73 -2.35 -4.51 6.38
CA THR A 73 -2.84 -5.88 6.24
C THR A 73 -2.08 -6.83 7.17
N GLU A 74 -2.44 -8.11 7.18
CA GLU A 74 -1.80 -9.14 8.01
C GLU A 74 -0.44 -9.59 7.46
N GLY A 75 0.47 -10.02 8.34
CA GLY A 75 1.74 -10.63 7.94
C GLY A 75 2.70 -9.69 7.21
N THR A 76 2.67 -8.40 7.54
CA THR A 76 3.52 -7.40 6.90
C THR A 76 4.92 -7.39 7.47
N THR A 77 5.88 -7.09 6.60
CA THR A 77 7.31 -7.22 6.91
C THR A 77 8.11 -6.02 6.42
N SER A 78 9.37 -6.02 6.82
CA SER A 78 10.27 -4.87 6.75
C SER A 78 11.71 -5.37 6.70
N LEU A 79 12.54 -4.88 5.78
CA LEU A 79 13.96 -5.28 5.70
C LEU A 79 14.89 -4.25 6.35
N TRP A 80 15.72 -4.69 7.29
CA TRP A 80 16.77 -3.88 7.91
C TRP A 80 18.13 -4.27 7.37
N VAL A 81 18.91 -3.28 6.94
CA VAL A 81 20.28 -3.45 6.44
C VAL A 81 21.22 -2.67 7.37
N PRO A 82 21.83 -3.32 8.37
CA PRO A 82 22.59 -2.64 9.43
C PRO A 82 23.73 -1.77 8.90
N ASN A 83 24.52 -2.29 7.95
CA ASN A 83 25.71 -1.63 7.41
C ASN A 83 25.38 -0.29 6.72
N LEU A 84 24.18 -0.20 6.12
CA LEU A 84 23.70 1.01 5.46
C LEU A 84 22.86 1.89 6.39
N ARG A 85 22.53 1.39 7.59
CA ARG A 85 21.44 1.89 8.44
C ARG A 85 20.17 2.14 7.62
N LEU A 86 19.88 1.22 6.70
CA LEU A 86 18.80 1.34 5.75
C LEU A 86 17.64 0.46 6.16
N ILE A 87 16.48 1.07 6.07
CA ILE A 87 15.21 0.43 6.20
C ILE A 87 14.55 0.41 4.81
N VAL A 88 14.18 -0.78 4.32
CA VAL A 88 13.27 -0.94 3.17
C VAL A 88 11.94 -1.45 3.71
N ARG A 89 10.86 -0.73 3.44
CA ARG A 89 9.54 -1.00 4.01
C ARG A 89 8.56 -1.13 2.87
N GLY A 90 7.72 -2.17 2.92
CA GLY A 90 6.48 -2.21 2.15
C GLY A 90 5.48 -1.23 2.76
N ASP A 91 4.27 -1.68 3.00
CA ASP A 91 3.16 -0.84 3.48
C ASP A 91 3.16 -0.59 4.99
N VAL A 92 4.35 -0.62 5.60
CA VAL A 92 4.56 -0.27 7.01
C VAL A 92 4.87 1.21 7.20
N VAL A 93 5.53 1.85 6.22
CA VAL A 93 5.89 3.29 6.27
C VAL A 93 5.45 3.96 4.97
N TYR A 94 4.85 5.14 5.10
CA TYR A 94 4.37 5.94 3.99
C TYR A 94 5.09 7.28 3.93
N ASN A 95 5.41 7.73 2.72
CA ASN A 95 6.04 9.01 2.46
C ASN A 95 5.07 9.91 1.69
N ALA A 96 4.60 10.99 2.32
CA ALA A 96 3.68 11.99 1.76
C ALA A 96 2.51 11.40 0.93
N THR A 97 2.00 10.25 1.38
CA THR A 97 0.87 9.51 0.83
C THR A 97 0.00 9.04 1.99
N TYR A 98 -1.26 8.76 1.73
CA TYR A 98 -2.19 8.35 2.77
C TYR A 98 -2.14 6.84 2.98
N PRO A 99 -1.81 6.35 4.19
CA PRO A 99 -1.96 4.95 4.54
C PRO A 99 -3.38 4.43 4.29
N TYR A 100 -3.53 3.12 4.11
CA TYR A 100 -4.82 2.47 3.88
C TYR A 100 -5.33 1.76 5.16
N PRO A 101 -5.94 2.44 6.14
CA PRO A 101 -6.31 1.83 7.41
C PRO A 101 -7.61 1.01 7.36
N VAL A 102 -8.17 0.73 6.18
CA VAL A 102 -9.52 0.12 6.05
C VAL A 102 -9.59 -1.28 6.66
N GLU A 103 -8.50 -2.05 6.61
CA GLU A 103 -8.45 -3.40 7.18
C GLU A 103 -8.11 -3.41 8.68
N THR A 104 -7.95 -2.24 9.29
CA THR A 104 -7.46 -2.11 10.68
C THR A 104 -8.56 -1.91 11.70
N THR A 105 -8.45 -2.60 12.84
CA THR A 105 -9.11 -2.21 14.10
C THR A 105 -8.26 -1.19 14.87
N PRO A 106 -8.78 -0.54 15.93
CA PRO A 106 -7.94 0.28 16.81
C PRO A 106 -6.73 -0.50 17.36
N GLU A 107 -6.91 -1.76 17.77
CA GLU A 107 -5.82 -2.60 18.26
C GLU A 107 -4.76 -2.84 17.17
N ALA A 108 -5.18 -3.08 15.93
CA ALA A 108 -4.28 -3.23 14.79
C ALA A 108 -3.47 -1.94 14.53
N ARG A 109 -4.10 -0.76 14.63
CA ARG A 109 -3.38 0.52 14.50
C ARG A 109 -2.37 0.75 15.63
N GLN A 110 -2.69 0.33 16.85
CA GLN A 110 -1.72 0.36 17.96
C GLN A 110 -0.56 -0.62 17.73
N ASN A 111 -0.81 -1.81 17.19
CA ASN A 111 0.26 -2.72 16.75
C ASN A 111 1.15 -2.06 15.68
N TRP A 112 0.54 -1.38 14.71
CA TRP A 112 1.28 -0.68 13.65
C TRP A 112 2.15 0.45 14.21
N ILE A 113 1.63 1.28 15.12
CA ILE A 113 2.42 2.30 15.83
C ILE A 113 3.59 1.65 16.60
N ALA A 114 3.35 0.51 17.25
CA ALA A 114 4.41 -0.23 17.95
C ALA A 114 5.45 -0.81 16.97
N ALA A 115 5.05 -1.28 15.78
CA ALA A 115 5.97 -1.68 14.72
C ALA A 115 6.84 -0.51 14.29
N LEU A 116 6.25 0.63 13.94
CA LEU A 116 6.94 1.87 13.58
C LEU A 116 7.94 2.32 14.66
N THR A 117 7.54 2.25 15.93
CA THR A 117 8.41 2.58 17.07
C THR A 117 9.63 1.65 17.17
N ARG A 118 9.43 0.34 16.96
CA ARG A 118 10.54 -0.64 16.88
C ARG A 118 11.49 -0.31 15.73
N LEU A 119 10.96 0.07 14.56
CA LEU A 119 11.78 0.48 13.41
C LEU A 119 12.58 1.75 13.70
N LYS A 120 11.96 2.74 14.33
CA LYS A 120 12.64 3.98 14.74
C LYS A 120 13.80 3.72 15.69
N ALA A 121 13.63 2.77 16.62
CA ALA A 121 14.65 2.42 17.61
C ALA A 121 15.94 1.84 16.99
N LEU A 122 15.89 1.34 15.75
CA LEU A 122 17.08 0.91 15.00
C LEU A 122 17.95 2.10 14.55
N ASN A 123 17.46 3.33 14.72
CA ASN A 123 18.14 4.56 14.34
C ASN A 123 18.55 4.54 12.86
N PRO A 124 17.60 4.39 11.92
CA PRO A 124 17.92 4.37 10.49
C PRO A 124 18.49 5.70 10.02
N ARG A 125 19.34 5.65 8.99
CA ARG A 125 19.76 6.80 8.21
C ARG A 125 18.82 7.06 7.02
N PHE A 126 18.27 5.99 6.44
CA PHE A 126 17.37 6.03 5.30
C PHE A 126 16.19 5.09 5.51
N VAL A 127 15.00 5.51 5.08
CA VAL A 127 13.76 4.73 5.10
C VAL A 127 13.11 4.82 3.73
N VAL A 128 13.15 3.73 2.98
CA VAL A 128 12.47 3.61 1.69
C VAL A 128 11.07 3.11 1.93
N SER A 129 10.07 3.97 1.71
CA SER A 129 8.64 3.69 1.90
C SER A 129 8.04 2.96 0.69
N GLY A 130 7.07 2.06 0.91
CA GLY A 130 6.39 1.31 -0.15
C GLY A 130 5.56 2.22 -1.06
N HIS A 131 4.96 3.26 -0.47
CA HIS A 131 4.28 4.34 -1.16
C HIS A 131 4.97 5.67 -0.86
N LYS A 132 5.38 6.39 -1.91
CA LYS A 132 6.06 7.67 -1.77
C LYS A 132 5.65 8.71 -2.80
N GLN A 133 5.76 9.98 -2.42
CA GLN A 133 5.80 11.05 -3.40
C GLN A 133 7.16 11.00 -4.11
N PRO A 134 7.23 10.83 -5.45
CA PRO A 134 8.48 10.52 -6.11
C PRO A 134 9.57 11.61 -5.98
N GLN A 135 9.17 12.83 -5.64
CA GLN A 135 10.08 13.99 -5.60
C GLN A 135 10.71 14.18 -4.22
N LEU A 136 10.23 13.45 -3.21
CA LEU A 136 10.75 13.48 -1.85
C LEU A 136 11.82 12.40 -1.67
N GLY A 137 12.78 12.71 -0.80
CA GLY A 137 13.81 11.78 -0.37
C GLY A 137 13.27 10.68 0.55
N ASP A 138 14.12 9.71 0.82
CA ASP A 138 13.86 8.60 1.75
C ASP A 138 14.36 9.00 3.15
N SER A 139 13.44 9.40 4.05
CA SER A 139 13.80 9.99 5.35
C SER A 139 13.30 9.15 6.52
N PRO A 140 14.09 8.99 7.60
CA PRO A 140 13.59 8.47 8.88
C PRO A 140 12.36 9.20 9.43
N ASP A 141 12.16 10.46 9.06
CA ASP A 141 11.00 11.26 9.49
C ASP A 141 9.65 10.70 8.98
N ASP A 142 9.68 9.90 7.91
CA ASP A 142 8.49 9.24 7.36
C ASP A 142 7.84 8.27 8.39
N ILE A 143 8.65 7.71 9.29
CA ILE A 143 8.16 6.88 10.40
C ILE A 143 7.29 7.72 11.33
N ASP A 144 7.76 8.91 11.73
CA ASP A 144 7.03 9.79 12.63
C ASP A 144 5.77 10.36 11.96
N ALA A 145 5.86 10.71 10.68
CA ALA A 145 4.70 11.13 9.90
C ALA A 145 3.63 10.03 9.83
N THR A 146 4.03 8.77 9.61
CA THR A 146 3.10 7.64 9.58
C THR A 146 2.49 7.38 10.97
N ILE A 147 3.28 7.44 12.05
CA ILE A 147 2.75 7.31 13.42
C ILE A 147 1.71 8.41 13.71
N GLN A 148 2.02 9.65 13.33
CA GLN A 148 1.11 10.76 13.56
C GLN A 148 -0.21 10.56 12.80
N TYR A 149 -0.14 10.16 11.53
CA TYR A 149 -1.34 9.86 10.74
C TYR A 149 -2.23 8.82 11.43
N LEU A 150 -1.67 7.73 11.95
CA LEU A 150 -2.44 6.68 12.62
C LEU A 150 -3.13 7.18 13.90
N ARG A 151 -2.47 8.07 14.65
CA ARG A 151 -3.08 8.73 15.81
C ARG A 151 -4.21 9.66 15.43
N ASP A 152 -4.03 10.44 14.36
CA ASP A 152 -5.07 11.32 13.84
C ASP A 152 -6.31 10.51 13.41
N VAL A 153 -6.09 9.34 12.79
CA VAL A 153 -7.18 8.40 12.44
C VAL A 153 -7.91 7.91 13.68
N ASP A 154 -7.20 7.51 14.73
CA ASP A 154 -7.81 7.07 16.00
C ASP A 154 -8.64 8.19 16.64
N GLU A 155 -8.11 9.42 16.71
CA GLU A 155 -8.81 10.57 17.29
C GLU A 155 -10.10 10.92 16.52
N ILE A 156 -10.05 10.90 15.19
CA ILE A 156 -11.23 11.16 14.35
C ILE A 156 -12.27 10.04 14.51
N ALA A 157 -11.84 8.79 14.62
CA ALA A 157 -12.73 7.64 14.77
C ALA A 157 -13.50 7.66 16.11
N GLU A 158 -12.94 8.26 17.17
CA GLU A 158 -13.62 8.41 18.47
C GLU A 158 -14.69 9.51 18.46
N THR A 159 -14.54 10.51 17.59
CA THR A 159 -15.36 11.73 17.58
C THR A 159 -16.42 11.76 16.48
N SER A 160 -16.31 10.89 15.48
CA SER A 160 -17.26 10.81 14.37
C SER A 160 -18.26 9.67 14.52
N THR A 161 -19.52 9.93 14.14
CA THR A 161 -20.60 8.91 14.10
C THR A 161 -20.93 8.46 12.68
N ASP A 162 -20.23 8.96 11.67
CA ASP A 162 -20.44 8.63 10.27
C ASP A 162 -19.17 7.99 9.66
N ALA A 163 -19.30 6.76 9.16
CA ALA A 163 -18.21 6.05 8.50
C ALA A 163 -17.73 6.77 7.22
N LEU A 164 -18.60 7.54 6.56
CA LEU A 164 -18.21 8.42 5.46
C LEU A 164 -17.44 9.63 5.96
N ASP A 165 -17.61 10.07 7.20
CA ASP A 165 -16.93 11.23 7.76
C ASP A 165 -15.53 10.84 8.25
N VAL A 166 -15.34 9.65 8.84
CA VAL A 166 -13.99 9.04 9.00
C VAL A 166 -13.33 8.77 7.64
N GLY A 167 -14.13 8.51 6.59
CA GLY A 167 -13.71 8.27 5.21
C GLY A 167 -13.46 9.53 4.34
N LEU A 168 -14.11 10.67 4.62
CA LEU A 168 -14.02 11.95 3.90
C LEU A 168 -13.14 12.96 4.66
N HIS A 169 -13.06 12.91 6.00
CA HIS A 169 -11.98 13.57 6.73
C HIS A 169 -10.60 13.03 6.32
N ARG A 170 -10.54 11.88 5.62
CA ARG A 170 -9.34 11.36 4.91
C ARG A 170 -8.74 12.32 3.88
N GLY A 171 -9.42 13.38 3.46
CA GLY A 171 -8.91 14.30 2.43
C GLY A 171 -8.85 15.78 2.81
N ILE A 172 -9.66 16.27 3.76
CA ILE A 172 -9.96 17.71 3.82
C ILE A 172 -9.33 18.44 5.02
N HIS A 173 -9.12 17.81 6.19
CA HIS A 173 -8.56 18.55 7.34
C HIS A 173 -7.01 18.56 7.42
N LEU A 174 -6.33 17.69 6.68
CA LEU A 174 -4.87 17.73 6.51
C LEU A 174 -4.43 18.46 5.22
N SER A 175 -5.39 19.05 4.49
CA SER A 175 -5.18 19.82 3.26
C SER A 175 -4.37 21.12 3.47
N GLU A 176 -4.00 21.46 4.72
CA GLU A 176 -3.06 22.53 5.02
C GLU A 176 -1.58 22.13 4.86
N ARG A 177 -1.29 20.88 4.48
CA ARG A 177 0.07 20.47 4.04
C ARG A 177 0.12 20.32 2.52
N PRO A 178 0.53 21.36 1.77
CA PRO A 178 0.54 21.38 0.30
C PRO A 178 1.47 20.34 -0.35
N GLU A 179 2.17 19.53 0.45
CA GLU A 179 3.18 18.57 0.01
C GLU A 179 2.66 17.14 -0.11
N VAL A 180 1.43 16.84 0.34
CA VAL A 180 0.87 15.47 0.33
C VAL A 180 0.21 15.14 -1.01
N ASN A 181 0.56 14.00 -1.58
CA ASN A 181 0.03 13.52 -2.85
C ASN A 181 -1.46 13.16 -2.72
N SER A 182 -2.31 13.82 -3.51
CA SER A 182 -3.72 13.47 -3.72
C SER A 182 -3.86 12.28 -4.68
N GLY A 183 -3.18 11.18 -4.34
CA GLY A 183 -3.32 9.91 -5.07
C GLY A 183 -4.80 9.51 -5.18
N PRO A 184 -5.17 8.74 -6.21
CA PRO A 184 -6.57 8.42 -6.45
C PRO A 184 -7.06 7.53 -5.30
N VAL A 185 -7.81 8.12 -4.38
CA VAL A 185 -8.82 7.38 -3.63
C VAL A 185 -9.63 6.67 -4.70
N SER A 186 -9.61 5.33 -4.72
CA SER A 186 -10.19 4.48 -5.76
C SER A 186 -11.68 4.75 -5.94
N HIS A 187 -12.01 5.83 -6.63
CA HIS A 187 -13.32 6.09 -7.17
C HIS A 187 -13.29 5.44 -8.53
N SER A 188 -13.88 4.26 -8.64
CA SER A 188 -14.38 3.76 -9.91
C SER A 188 -15.43 4.76 -10.43
N ARG A 189 -14.98 5.88 -10.98
CA ARG A 189 -15.84 6.74 -11.79
C ARG A 189 -16.08 5.96 -13.07
N HIS A 190 -17.27 5.39 -13.20
CA HIS A 190 -17.82 5.08 -14.52
C HIS A 190 -17.71 6.36 -15.35
N ARG A 191 -16.75 6.38 -16.29
CA ARG A 191 -16.87 7.29 -17.43
C ARG A 191 -18.09 6.82 -18.21
N PRO A 192 -19.11 7.66 -18.46
CA PRO A 192 -20.11 7.32 -19.46
C PRO A 192 -19.38 7.09 -20.78
N ALA A 193 -19.82 6.07 -21.52
CA ALA A 193 -19.27 5.76 -22.84
C ALA A 193 -19.34 7.01 -23.74
N PRO A 194 -18.34 7.24 -24.60
CA PRO A 194 -18.43 8.30 -25.59
C PRO A 194 -19.66 8.07 -26.49
N PRO A 195 -20.36 9.13 -26.92
CA PRO A 195 -21.55 8.99 -27.77
C PRO A 195 -21.18 8.34 -29.10
N ASP A 196 -22.13 7.55 -29.62
CA ASP A 196 -22.01 6.83 -30.89
C ASP A 196 -21.73 7.82 -32.04
N PRO A 197 -20.68 7.59 -32.86
CA PRO A 197 -20.43 8.41 -34.04
C PRO A 197 -21.59 8.44 -35.05
N SER A 198 -22.62 7.59 -34.93
CA SER A 198 -23.83 7.67 -35.75
C SER A 198 -24.76 8.84 -35.42
N ASP A 199 -24.62 9.50 -34.27
CA ASP A 199 -25.48 10.62 -33.86
C ASP A 199 -25.06 11.99 -34.44
N ARG A 200 -23.99 12.04 -35.26
CA ARG A 200 -23.52 13.28 -35.91
C ARG A 200 -24.11 13.56 -37.30
N VAL A 201 -25.20 12.88 -37.69
CA VAL A 201 -25.87 13.16 -38.97
C VAL A 201 -27.38 13.30 -38.75
N ARG A 202 -27.82 14.39 -38.11
CA ARG A 202 -29.24 14.80 -38.14
C ARG A 202 -29.51 16.24 -37.73
N THR A 203 -28.70 17.21 -38.18
CA THR A 203 -29.10 18.64 -38.13
C THR A 203 -28.50 19.45 -39.27
N SER A 204 -29.08 19.30 -40.48
CA SER A 204 -29.01 20.33 -41.52
C SER A 204 -30.13 20.13 -42.55
N ALA A 205 -31.30 20.69 -42.26
CA ALA A 205 -32.31 21.04 -43.26
C ALA A 205 -33.30 22.06 -42.66
N GLN A 206 -33.06 23.35 -42.89
CA GLN A 206 -34.14 24.34 -42.98
C GLN A 206 -34.61 24.39 -44.44
N PRO A 207 -35.92 24.56 -44.69
CA PRO A 207 -36.38 25.17 -45.93
C PRO A 207 -37.05 26.53 -45.67
N GLY A 208 -36.78 27.47 -46.58
CA GLY A 208 -37.71 28.52 -47.03
C GLY A 208 -38.03 29.64 -46.05
#